data_AF-A0A2V8J1B0-F1
#
_entry.id   AF-A0A2V8J1B0-F1
#
_cell.length_a   1.000
_cell.length_b   1.000
_cell.length_c   1.000
_cell.angle_alpha   90.00
_cell.angle_beta   90.00
_cell.angle_gamma   90.00
#
_symmetry.space_group_name_H-M   'P 1'
#
loop_
_entity.id
_entity.type
_entity.pdbx_description
1 polymer ?
#
loop_
_entity_poly.entity_id
_entity_poly.type
_entity_poly.pdbx_seq_one_letter_code
_entity_poly.pdbx_strand_id
1 'polypeptide(L)' 'MSLSRVGNENERECVSLREASCRLGVCVRTVRREIDRGRLRAFRVGRNLRIRLSELREAIAV' A
#
# COMPACT_ATOMS: atom_id res chain seq x y z
N MET A 1 -2.82 22.78 -24.84
CA MET A 1 -2.03 22.86 -23.58
C MET A 1 -2.99 22.64 -22.42
N SER A 2 -3.18 21.39 -22.02
CA SER A 2 -4.08 21.03 -20.93
C SER A 2 -3.25 20.33 -19.86
N LEU A 3 -2.72 21.14 -18.94
CA LEU A 3 -2.16 20.68 -17.66
C LEU A 3 -3.34 20.30 -16.77
N SER A 4 -3.92 19.12 -17.01
CA SER A 4 -4.83 18.52 -16.03
C SER A 4 -3.98 18.13 -14.83
N ARG A 5 -4.14 18.90 -13.74
CA ARG A 5 -3.77 18.50 -12.38
C ARG A 5 -4.16 17.03 -12.20
N VAL A 6 -3.19 16.12 -12.19
CA VAL A 6 -3.35 14.83 -11.52
C VAL A 6 -3.29 15.14 -10.04
N GLY A 7 -4.35 15.77 -9.53
CA GLY A 7 -4.59 15.85 -8.10
C GLY A 7 -4.71 14.41 -7.61
N ASN A 8 -3.93 14.07 -6.59
CA ASN A 8 -3.89 12.77 -5.95
C ASN A 8 -5.26 12.26 -5.49
N GLU A 9 -5.99 11.59 -6.37
CA GLU A 9 -7.17 10.79 -6.02
C GLU A 9 -6.73 9.50 -5.27
N ASN A 10 -5.46 9.11 -5.48
CA ASN A 10 -4.83 7.90 -4.97
C ASN A 10 -4.38 7.97 -3.49
N GLU A 11 -4.32 9.14 -2.86
CA GLU A 11 -3.80 9.26 -1.47
C GLU A 11 -4.73 8.62 -0.42
N ARG A 12 -6.01 8.44 -0.77
CA ARG A 12 -7.00 7.76 0.09
C ARG A 12 -7.26 6.32 -0.33
N GLU A 13 -6.61 5.85 -1.39
CA GLU A 13 -6.79 4.48 -1.85
C GLU A 13 -6.11 3.51 -0.89
N CYS A 14 -6.88 2.50 -0.50
CA CYS A 14 -6.47 1.50 0.47
C CYS A 14 -6.57 0.13 -0.18
N VAL A 15 -5.44 -0.57 -0.22
CA VAL A 15 -5.34 -1.88 -0.85
C VAL A 15 -5.39 -2.99 0.19
N SER A 16 -5.84 -4.17 -0.22
CA SER A 16 -5.76 -5.37 0.61
C SER A 16 -4.32 -5.88 0.67
N LEU A 17 -4.02 -6.78 1.63
CA LEU A 17 -2.71 -7.45 1.67
C LEU A 17 -2.38 -8.21 0.39
N ARG A 18 -3.40 -8.81 -0.26
CA ARG A 18 -3.23 -9.54 -1.51
C ARG A 18 -2.87 -8.60 -2.66
N GLU A 19 -3.58 -7.50 -2.78
CA GLU A 19 -3.31 -6.48 -3.79
C GLU A 19 -1.93 -5.84 -3.59
N ALA A 20 -1.57 -5.52 -2.34
CA ALA A 20 -0.24 -5.04 -1.99
C ALA A 20 0.86 -6.04 -2.40
N SER A 21 0.62 -7.34 -2.19
CA SER A 21 1.57 -8.40 -2.56
C SER A 21 1.80 -8.45 -4.08
N CYS A 22 0.73 -8.33 -4.87
CA CYS A 22 0.84 -8.28 -6.33
C CYS A 22 1.64 -7.06 -6.80
N ARG A 23 1.40 -5.89 -6.19
CA ARG A 23 2.09 -4.64 -6.57
C ARG A 23 3.55 -4.61 -6.17
N LEU A 24 3.88 -5.19 -5.02
CA LEU A 24 5.25 -5.33 -4.55
C LEU A 24 6.01 -6.48 -5.24
N GLY A 25 5.31 -7.37 -5.97
CA GLY A 25 5.92 -8.58 -6.54
C GLY A 25 6.39 -9.58 -5.48
N VAL A 26 5.83 -9.53 -4.27
CA VAL A 26 6.20 -10.42 -3.15
C VAL A 26 5.01 -11.25 -2.69
N CYS A 27 5.25 -12.30 -1.91
CA CYS A 27 4.16 -13.06 -1.31
C CYS A 27 3.50 -12.30 -0.14
N VAL A 28 2.21 -12.57 0.11
CA VAL A 28 1.44 -11.98 1.23
C VAL A 28 2.14 -12.16 2.58
N ARG A 29 2.85 -13.28 2.78
CA ARG A 29 3.64 -13.54 3.98
C ARG A 29 4.78 -12.54 4.14
N THR A 30 5.44 -12.13 3.05
CA THR A 30 6.44 -11.06 3.08
C THR A 30 5.78 -9.73 3.44
N VAL A 31 4.65 -9.38 2.82
CA VAL A 31 3.91 -8.16 3.19
C VAL A 31 3.59 -8.11 4.68
N ARG A 32 3.13 -9.21 5.28
CA ARG A 32 2.87 -9.30 6.72
C ARG A 32 4.15 -9.12 7.54
N ARG A 33 5.27 -9.72 7.13
CA ARG A 33 6.58 -9.53 7.79
C ARG A 33 7.04 -8.08 7.74
N GLU A 34 6.81 -7.38 6.63
CA GLU A 34 7.18 -5.98 6.50
C GLU A 34 6.31 -5.08 7.39
N ILE A 35 5.03 -5.45 7.58
CA ILE A 35 4.16 -4.82 8.59
C ILE A 35 4.68 -5.09 10.00
N ASP A 36 5.00 -6.35 10.32
CA ASP A 36 5.52 -6.74 11.64
C ASP A 36 6.88 -6.07 11.95
N ARG A 37 7.70 -5.83 10.92
CA ARG A 37 8.97 -5.10 11.01
C ARG A 37 8.79 -3.58 11.08
N GLY A 38 7.57 -3.07 10.94
CA GLY A 38 7.26 -1.64 10.98
C GLY A 38 7.65 -0.87 9.71
N ARG A 39 8.07 -1.57 8.64
CA ARG A 39 8.44 -0.95 7.36
C ARG A 39 7.25 -0.66 6.47
N LEU A 40 6.12 -1.33 6.70
CA LEU A 40 4.88 -1.08 5.99
C LEU A 40 3.75 -0.81 6.97
N ARG A 41 3.11 0.36 6.89
CA ARG A 41 1.98 0.68 7.77
C ARG A 41 0.68 0.10 7.20
N ALA A 42 0.12 -0.84 7.92
CA ALA A 42 -1.23 -1.34 7.70
C ALA A 42 -2.15 -0.92 8.85
N PHE A 43 -3.43 -0.74 8.54
CA PHE A 43 -4.47 -0.45 9.52
C PHE A 43 -5.61 -1.45 9.36
N ARG A 44 -6.29 -1.73 10.47
CA ARG A 44 -7.38 -2.70 10.51
C ARG A 44 -8.69 -2.00 10.16
N VAL A 45 -9.37 -2.50 9.14
CA VAL A 45 -10.73 -2.10 8.74
C VAL A 45 -11.65 -3.30 8.96
N GLY A 46 -12.37 -3.28 10.09
CA GLY A 46 -13.17 -4.42 10.55
C GLY A 46 -12.29 -5.66 10.78
N ARG A 47 -12.53 -6.72 10.00
CA ARG A 47 -11.76 -7.97 10.06
C ARG A 47 -10.55 -8.03 9.12
N ASN A 48 -10.40 -7.05 8.23
CA ASN A 48 -9.37 -7.05 7.19
C ASN A 48 -8.27 -6.03 7.47
N LEU A 49 -7.03 -6.35 7.09
CA LEU A 49 -5.94 -5.37 7.04
C LEU A 49 -5.96 -4.65 5.69
N ARG A 50 -5.82 -3.33 5.75
CA ARG A 50 -5.70 -2.44 4.61
C ARG A 50 -4.39 -1.68 4.71
N ILE A 51 -3.74 -1.46 3.57
CA ILE A 51 -2.50 -0.67 3.45
C ILE A 51 -2.83 0.53 2.59
N ARG A 52 -2.37 1.72 2.99
CA ARG A 52 -2.51 2.91 2.13
C ARG A 52 -1.57 2.77 0.94
N LEU A 53 -2.06 3.18 -0.22
CA LEU A 53 -1.31 3.08 -1.45
C LEU A 53 -0.07 4.01 -1.44
N SER A 54 -0.14 5.14 -0.74
CA SER A 54 1.01 6.02 -0.48
C SER A 54 2.14 5.30 0.28
N GLU A 55 1.83 4.67 1.40
CA GLU A 55 2.77 3.88 2.21
C GLU A 55 3.39 2.73 1.41
N LEU A 56 2.58 2.10 0.54
CA LEU A 56 3.07 1.03 -0.32
C LEU A 56 4.08 1.54 -1.37
N ARG A 57 3.86 2.72 -1.94
CA ARG A 57 4.79 3.34 -2.89
C ARG A 57 6.10 3.73 -2.23
N GLU A 58 6.04 4.27 -1.00
CA GLU A 58 7.24 4.60 -0.21
C GLU A 58 8.09 3.36 0.09
N ALA A 59 7.45 2.21 0.35
CA ALA A 59 8.16 0.96 0.62
C ALA A 59 8.92 0.38 -0.60
N ILE A 60 8.54 0.76 -1.83
CA ILE A 60 9.22 0.32 -3.08
C ILE A 60 10.39 1.24 -3.44
N ALA A 61 10.43 2.46 -2.92
CA ALA A 61 11.39 3.49 -3.31
C ALA A 61 12.80 3.34 -2.69
N VAL A 62 13.20 2.12 -2.28
CA VAL A 62 14.50 1.82 -1.65
C VAL A 62 15.37 0.98 -2.58
#